data_AF-A0A0M4GIL2-F1
#
_entry.id   AF-A0A0M4GIL2-F1
#
_cell.length_a   1.000
_cell.length_b   1.000
_cell.length_c   1.000
_cell.angle_alpha   90.00
_cell.angle_beta   90.00
_cell.angle_gamma   90.00
#
_symmetry.space_group_name_H-M   'P 1'
#
loop_
_entity.id
_entity.type
_entity.pdbx_description
1 polymer ?
#
loop_
_entity_poly.entity_id
_entity_poly.type
_entity_poly.pdbx_seq_one_letter_code
_entity_poly.pdbx_strand_id
1 'polypeptide(L)'
;MVKILLCLCFFIGLIIIWKVGFKMYIHHFHQRRKTQQPEPSTSPVSFLSSDLPTLSEPRLDEVEEYEQQLFDDVCEIFFEHPPTDRDSEQAVVIQENLLRKLPAKTQTQIRRLDLEEWSIYWTFYDQSLEYYVGRYGVFYTHVDRFGQEHKFEIKEKYRQV
;
A
#
# COMPACT_ATOMS: atom_id res chain seq x y z
N MET A 1 11.42 -19.85 -42.66
CA MET A 1 12.18 -19.54 -41.42
C MET A 1 11.94 -18.10 -40.93
N VAL A 2 12.10 -17.07 -41.77
CA VAL A 2 11.87 -15.66 -41.38
C VAL A 2 10.47 -15.36 -40.84
N LYS A 3 9.42 -15.98 -41.41
CA LYS A 3 8.02 -15.82 -40.94
C LYS A 3 7.79 -16.29 -39.50
N ILE A 4 8.50 -17.34 -39.07
CA ILE A 4 8.39 -17.89 -37.71
C ILE A 4 9.09 -16.96 -36.72
N LEU A 5 10.25 -16.41 -37.10
CA LEU A 5 10.97 -15.42 -36.30
C LEU A 5 10.14 -14.15 -36.06
N LEU A 6 9.49 -13.64 -37.11
CA LEU A 6 8.59 -12.47 -37.03
C LEU A 6 7.39 -12.72 -36.11
N CYS A 7 6.81 -13.92 -36.19
CA CYS A 7 5.70 -14.32 -35.33
C CYS A 7 6.13 -14.33 -33.86
N LEU A 8 7.31 -14.89 -33.57
CA LEU A 8 7.86 -14.98 -32.22
C LEU A 8 8.17 -13.60 -31.63
N CYS A 9 8.73 -12.68 -32.42
CA CYS A 9 8.93 -11.28 -32.01
C CYS A 9 7.62 -10.56 -31.69
N PHE A 10 6.57 -10.78 -32.49
CA PHE A 10 5.26 -10.20 -32.25
C PHE A 10 4.63 -10.71 -30.95
N PHE A 11 4.73 -12.01 -30.67
CA PHE A 11 4.25 -12.59 -29.41
C PHE A 11 4.99 -12.03 -28.19
N ILE A 12 6.31 -11.86 -28.26
CA ILE A 12 7.09 -11.24 -27.17
C ILE A 12 6.62 -9.79 -26.94
N GLY A 13 6.45 -9.02 -28.02
CA GLY A 13 5.93 -7.65 -27.95
C GLY A 13 4.55 -7.58 -27.30
N LEU A 14 3.64 -8.47 -27.70
CA LEU A 14 2.31 -8.57 -27.10
C LEU A 14 2.34 -8.93 -25.61
N ILE A 15 3.23 -9.82 -25.18
CA ILE A 15 3.36 -10.18 -23.76
C ILE A 15 3.82 -8.97 -22.93
N ILE A 16 4.80 -8.21 -23.44
CA ILE A 16 5.29 -6.99 -22.77
C ILE A 16 4.18 -5.93 -22.71
N ILE A 17 3.50 -5.69 -23.82
CA ILE A 17 2.37 -4.72 -23.89
C ILE A 17 1.23 -5.15 -22.97
N TRP A 18 0.88 -6.44 -22.92
CA TRP A 18 -0.15 -6.96 -22.04
C TRP A 18 0.22 -6.76 -20.57
N LYS A 19 1.47 -7.04 -20.18
CA LYS A 19 1.88 -6.91 -18.78
C LYS A 19 1.92 -5.46 -18.31
N VAL A 20 2.37 -4.55 -19.17
CA VAL A 20 2.37 -3.10 -18.89
C VAL A 20 0.95 -2.53 -18.94
N GLY A 21 0.15 -2.92 -19.95
CA GLY A 21 -1.23 -2.47 -20.13
C GLY A 21 -2.17 -2.97 -19.04
N PHE A 22 -1.98 -4.19 -18.53
CA PHE A 22 -2.77 -4.72 -17.42
C PHE A 22 -2.50 -3.96 -16.11
N LYS A 23 -1.24 -3.56 -15.87
CA LYS A 23 -0.84 -2.71 -14.74
C LYS A 23 -1.53 -1.34 -14.79
N MET A 24 -1.60 -0.73 -15.98
CA MET A 24 -2.28 0.55 -16.20
C MET A 24 -3.82 0.44 -16.20
N TYR A 25 -4.37 -0.69 -16.65
CA TYR A 25 -5.82 -0.94 -16.62
C TYR A 25 -6.34 -1.09 -15.19
N ILE A 26 -5.61 -1.80 -14.31
CA ILE A 26 -5.97 -1.90 -12.88
C ILE A 26 -5.89 -0.52 -12.21
N HIS A 27 -4.83 0.24 -12.48
CA HIS A 27 -4.66 1.60 -11.98
C HIS A 27 -5.83 2.52 -12.37
N HIS A 28 -6.22 2.51 -13.65
CA HIS A 28 -7.30 3.36 -14.16
C HIS A 28 -8.70 2.87 -13.74
N PHE A 29 -8.90 1.58 -13.48
CA PHE A 29 -10.16 1.04 -13.00
C PHE A 29 -10.39 1.32 -11.51
N HIS A 30 -9.33 1.32 -10.68
CA HIS A 30 -9.41 1.65 -9.25
C HIS A 30 -9.61 3.15 -8.99
N GLN A 31 -9.02 4.02 -9.81
CA GLN A 31 -9.24 5.46 -9.73
C GLN A 31 -10.72 5.86 -9.98
N ARG A 32 -11.45 5.12 -10.83
CA ARG A 32 -12.88 5.38 -11.10
C ARG A 32 -13.81 5.07 -9.92
N ARG A 33 -13.37 4.29 -8.92
CA ARG A 33 -14.14 4.10 -7.68
C ARG A 33 -14.03 5.31 -6.74
N LYS A 34 -12.94 6.09 -6.84
CA LYS A 34 -12.72 7.30 -6.01
C LYS A 34 -13.71 8.43 -6.37
N THR A 35 -14.17 8.50 -7.62
CA THR A 35 -15.14 9.52 -8.06
C THR A 35 -16.60 9.19 -7.72
N GLN A 36 -16.90 8.01 -7.17
CA GLN A 36 -18.27 7.58 -6.85
C GLN A 36 -18.55 7.42 -5.35
N GLN A 37 -17.63 7.82 -4.47
CA GLN A 37 -17.94 7.88 -3.04
C GLN A 37 -18.63 9.22 -2.75
N PRO A 38 -19.91 9.24 -2.38
CA PRO A 38 -20.56 10.46 -1.92
C PRO A 38 -19.97 10.82 -0.57
N GLU A 39 -19.38 12.01 -0.48
CA GLU A 39 -19.09 12.72 0.76
C GLU A 39 -20.23 12.53 1.77
N PRO A 40 -19.97 12.09 3.02
CA PRO A 40 -20.99 12.13 4.06
C PRO A 40 -21.31 13.58 4.38
N SER A 41 -22.48 13.98 3.90
CA SER A 41 -23.19 15.22 4.18
C SER A 41 -23.03 15.67 5.65
N THR A 42 -22.35 16.80 5.85
CA THR A 42 -22.62 17.68 6.99
C THR A 42 -22.53 19.14 6.53
N SER A 43 -23.65 19.85 6.61
CA SER A 43 -23.80 21.28 6.33
C SER A 43 -24.70 21.86 7.43
N PRO A 44 -24.73 23.19 7.72
CA PRO A 44 -23.82 24.27 7.36
C PRO A 44 -23.34 25.09 8.59
N VAL A 45 -22.21 25.80 8.48
CA VAL A 45 -22.10 27.14 9.07
C VAL A 45 -21.59 28.09 7.99
N SER A 46 -22.50 28.98 7.60
CA SER A 46 -22.32 30.08 6.68
C SER A 46 -21.43 31.16 7.29
N PHE A 47 -20.32 31.49 6.62
CA PHE A 47 -19.72 32.83 6.70
C PHE A 47 -19.25 33.28 5.30
N LEU A 48 -20.11 34.10 4.67
CA LEU A 48 -19.85 35.27 3.81
C LEU A 48 -18.66 35.25 2.83
N SER A 49 -19.02 35.08 1.55
CA SER A 49 -18.68 35.91 0.38
C SER A 49 -17.29 36.55 0.26
N SER A 50 -16.53 36.11 -0.74
CA SER A 50 -15.91 37.03 -1.72
C SER A 50 -15.52 36.26 -2.99
N ASP A 51 -15.96 36.80 -4.12
CA ASP A 51 -15.70 36.34 -5.48
C ASP A 51 -14.21 36.30 -5.82
N LEU A 52 -13.70 35.17 -6.33
CA LEU A 52 -12.62 35.14 -7.33
C LEU A 52 -12.51 33.74 -7.98
N PRO A 53 -12.52 33.61 -9.32
CA PRO A 53 -12.34 32.33 -9.99
C PRO A 53 -10.85 31.96 -9.93
N THR A 54 -10.47 31.16 -8.93
CA THR A 54 -9.11 30.66 -8.81
C THR A 54 -8.99 29.33 -9.54
N LEU A 55 -8.30 29.40 -10.67
CA LEU A 55 -7.64 28.30 -11.37
C LEU A 55 -6.89 27.42 -10.34
N SER A 56 -7.45 26.27 -9.98
CA SER A 56 -6.96 25.45 -8.86
C SER A 56 -6.87 23.96 -9.19
N GLU A 57 -6.07 23.58 -10.19
CA GLU A 57 -5.69 22.17 -10.40
C GLU A 57 -4.24 22.10 -10.90
N PRO A 58 -3.27 22.16 -9.94
CA PRO A 58 -2.20 21.16 -9.93
C PRO A 58 -1.69 20.75 -8.54
N ARG A 59 -2.18 21.37 -7.45
CA ARG A 59 -1.58 21.19 -6.10
C ARG A 59 -2.06 19.97 -5.32
N LEU A 60 -3.25 19.46 -5.62
CA LEU A 60 -3.79 18.29 -4.91
C LEU A 60 -3.10 17.01 -5.35
N ASP A 61 -2.89 16.85 -6.66
CA ASP A 61 -2.21 15.68 -7.23
C ASP A 61 -0.76 15.55 -6.74
N GLU A 62 -0.04 16.67 -6.64
CA GLU A 62 1.36 16.68 -6.16
C GLU A 62 1.48 16.25 -4.69
N VAL A 63 0.55 16.68 -3.83
CA VAL A 63 0.52 16.25 -2.41
C VAL A 63 0.19 14.77 -2.31
N GLU A 64 -0.72 14.26 -3.14
CA GLU A 64 -1.09 12.84 -3.13
C GLU A 64 0.05 11.93 -3.59
N GLU A 65 0.78 12.29 -4.65
CA GLU A 65 1.93 11.52 -5.13
C GLU A 65 3.05 11.48 -4.09
N TYR A 66 3.30 12.62 -3.43
CA TYR A 66 4.26 12.71 -2.34
C TYR A 66 3.87 11.86 -1.13
N GLU A 67 2.61 11.88 -0.70
CA GLU A 67 2.15 11.04 0.41
C GLU A 67 2.23 9.54 0.08
N GLN A 68 1.96 9.16 -1.17
CA GLN A 68 2.14 7.78 -1.64
C GLN A 68 3.61 7.37 -1.63
N GLN A 69 4.53 8.26 -2.05
CA GLN A 69 5.97 8.04 -1.91
C GLN A 69 6.37 7.86 -0.43
N LEU A 70 5.89 8.74 0.45
CA LEU A 70 6.18 8.68 1.88
C LEU A 70 5.75 7.33 2.49
N PHE A 71 4.59 6.81 2.08
CA PHE A 71 4.13 5.49 2.54
C PHE A 71 5.11 4.38 2.13
N ASP A 72 5.55 4.36 0.86
CA ASP A 72 6.52 3.36 0.36
C ASP A 72 7.85 3.45 1.13
N ASP A 73 8.39 4.66 1.28
CA ASP A 73 9.69 4.89 1.93
C ASP A 73 9.68 4.44 3.41
N VAL A 74 8.59 4.74 4.13
CA VAL A 74 8.43 4.32 5.52
C VAL A 74 8.31 2.80 5.64
N CYS A 75 7.63 2.15 4.69
CA CYS A 75 7.56 0.70 4.64
C CYS A 75 8.94 0.08 4.40
N GLU A 76 9.71 0.59 3.44
CA GLU A 76 11.07 0.14 3.15
C GLU A 76 11.97 0.22 4.39
N ILE A 77 11.97 1.35 5.11
CA ILE A 77 12.73 1.51 6.35
C ILE A 77 12.29 0.50 7.42
N PHE A 78 10.98 0.21 7.50
CA PHE A 78 10.45 -0.77 8.43
C PHE A 78 10.88 -2.21 8.07
N PHE A 79 11.02 -2.54 6.78
CA PHE A 79 11.59 -3.82 6.34
C PHE A 79 13.06 -3.98 6.73
N GLU A 80 13.84 -2.90 6.63
CA GLU A 80 15.26 -2.93 7.00
C GLU A 80 15.47 -3.11 8.51
N HIS A 81 14.57 -2.57 9.33
CA HIS A 81 14.67 -2.55 10.79
C HIS A 81 13.45 -3.20 11.45
N PRO A 82 13.23 -4.51 11.23
CA PRO A 82 12.06 -5.20 11.73
C PRO A 82 12.04 -5.23 13.27
N PRO A 83 10.85 -5.11 13.90
CA PRO A 83 10.70 -5.36 15.33
C PRO A 83 11.23 -6.76 15.68
N THR A 84 12.01 -6.86 16.75
CA THR A 84 12.59 -8.14 17.20
C THR A 84 11.62 -8.93 18.06
N ASP A 85 10.70 -8.25 18.74
CA ASP A 85 9.73 -8.88 19.62
C ASP A 85 8.48 -9.35 18.86
N ARG A 86 7.93 -10.47 19.35
CA ARG A 86 6.80 -11.20 18.76
C ARG A 86 5.61 -11.29 19.70
N ASP A 87 5.72 -10.74 20.90
CA ASP A 87 4.60 -10.71 21.82
C ASP A 87 3.45 -9.88 21.23
N SER A 88 2.26 -10.45 21.31
CA SER A 88 1.01 -9.80 20.90
C SER A 88 0.73 -8.51 21.67
N GLU A 89 1.27 -8.36 22.90
CA GLU A 89 1.18 -7.10 23.65
C GLU A 89 1.94 -5.96 22.96
N GLN A 90 2.99 -6.26 22.19
CA GLN A 90 3.74 -5.27 21.44
C GLN A 90 3.08 -4.85 20.14
N ALA A 91 2.03 -5.54 19.70
CA ALA A 91 1.33 -5.21 18.46
C ALA A 91 0.85 -3.75 18.47
N VAL A 92 0.33 -3.25 19.60
CA VAL A 92 -0.13 -1.86 19.75
C VAL A 92 1.03 -0.88 19.65
N VAL A 93 2.16 -1.20 20.28
CA VAL A 93 3.36 -0.34 20.26
C VAL A 93 3.94 -0.27 18.85
N ILE A 94 4.06 -1.40 18.16
CA ILE A 94 4.52 -1.48 16.77
C ILE A 94 3.56 -0.71 15.86
N GLN A 95 2.25 -0.90 16.06
CA GLN A 95 1.20 -0.19 15.33
C GLN A 95 1.38 1.32 15.41
N GLU A 96 1.42 1.88 16.62
CA GLU A 96 1.53 3.31 16.84
C GLU A 96 2.86 3.88 16.34
N ASN A 97 3.97 3.17 16.58
CA ASN A 97 5.29 3.63 16.18
C ASN A 97 5.41 3.79 14.67
N LEU A 98 4.79 2.90 13.90
CA LEU A 98 4.78 3.02 12.45
C LEU A 98 3.74 4.04 11.98
N LEU A 99 2.53 4.01 12.54
CA LEU A 99 1.44 4.91 12.15
C LEU A 99 1.82 6.39 12.26
N ARG A 100 2.59 6.77 13.29
CA ARG A 100 3.08 8.16 13.48
C ARG A 100 4.01 8.66 12.37
N LYS A 101 4.59 7.74 11.58
CA LYS A 101 5.50 8.05 10.46
C LYS A 101 4.78 8.02 9.12
N LEU A 102 3.60 7.41 9.05
CA LEU A 102 2.82 7.25 7.82
C LEU A 102 1.97 8.49 7.54
N PRO A 103 1.49 8.67 6.29
CA PRO A 103 0.56 9.74 5.94
C PRO A 103 -0.68 9.76 6.84
N ALA A 104 -1.23 10.95 7.10
CA ALA A 104 -2.30 11.15 8.08
C ALA A 104 -3.60 10.38 7.77
N LYS A 105 -3.89 10.11 6.49
CA LYS A 105 -5.08 9.33 6.07
C LYS A 105 -4.87 7.82 6.16
N THR A 106 -3.71 7.35 6.62
CA THR A 106 -3.43 5.92 6.77
C THR A 106 -4.38 5.31 7.79
N GLN A 107 -5.00 4.21 7.39
CA GLN A 107 -5.82 3.39 8.29
C GLN A 107 -5.00 2.20 8.78
N THR A 108 -5.32 1.71 9.97
CA THR A 108 -4.63 0.58 10.54
C THR A 108 -5.54 -0.32 11.37
N GLN A 109 -5.24 -1.61 11.39
CA GLN A 109 -5.98 -2.60 12.14
C GLN A 109 -5.05 -3.67 12.69
N ILE A 110 -5.20 -3.99 13.98
CA ILE A 110 -4.61 -5.20 14.56
C ILE A 110 -5.62 -6.34 14.43
N ARG A 111 -5.16 -7.48 13.94
CA ARG A 111 -5.93 -8.71 13.84
C ARG A 111 -5.30 -9.77 14.72
N ARG A 112 -6.08 -10.30 15.66
CA ARG A 112 -5.74 -11.54 16.37
C ARG A 112 -6.27 -12.71 15.56
N LEU A 113 -5.42 -13.69 15.34
CA LEU A 113 -5.70 -14.91 14.57
C LEU A 113 -5.72 -16.10 15.55
N ASP A 114 -6.03 -17.28 15.02
CA ASP A 114 -5.97 -18.50 15.82
C ASP A 114 -4.52 -18.82 16.20
N LEU A 115 -4.31 -19.69 17.21
CA LEU A 115 -2.98 -20.19 17.60
C LEU A 115 -1.98 -19.11 18.06
N GLU A 116 -2.47 -18.06 18.72
CA GLU A 116 -1.65 -16.94 19.22
C GLU A 116 -0.96 -16.12 18.11
N GLU A 117 -1.39 -16.31 16.87
CA GLU A 117 -0.91 -15.53 15.74
C GLU A 117 -1.60 -14.17 15.69
N TRP A 118 -0.93 -13.19 15.11
CA TRP A 118 -1.48 -11.86 14.96
C TRP A 118 -0.90 -11.14 13.77
N SER A 119 -1.64 -10.17 13.23
CA SER A 119 -1.12 -9.25 12.23
C SER A 119 -1.50 -7.81 12.51
N ILE A 120 -0.73 -6.90 11.95
CA ILE A 120 -1.06 -5.49 11.85
C ILE A 120 -1.13 -5.15 10.38
N TYR A 121 -2.24 -4.55 9.98
CA TYR A 121 -2.48 -4.08 8.64
C TYR A 121 -2.46 -2.56 8.62
N TRP A 122 -1.80 -1.96 7.64
CA TRP A 122 -1.88 -0.53 7.33
C TRP A 122 -2.28 -0.37 5.87
N THR A 123 -3.16 0.58 5.60
CA THR A 123 -3.63 0.87 4.24
C THR A 123 -3.64 2.36 3.98
N PHE A 124 -3.20 2.73 2.79
CA PHE A 124 -3.23 4.10 2.30
C PHE A 124 -3.55 4.08 0.80
N TYR A 125 -4.75 4.54 0.42
CA TYR A 125 -5.28 4.36 -0.93
C TYR A 125 -5.20 2.91 -1.43
N ASP A 126 -4.37 2.66 -2.44
CA ASP A 126 -4.17 1.36 -3.07
C ASP A 126 -2.89 0.66 -2.56
N GLN A 127 -2.16 1.30 -1.63
CA GLN A 127 -1.01 0.73 -0.95
C GLN A 127 -1.42 0.04 0.34
N SER A 128 -0.64 -0.98 0.70
CA SER A 128 -0.83 -1.69 1.96
C SER A 128 0.48 -2.21 2.52
N LEU A 129 0.51 -2.38 3.83
CA LEU A 129 1.54 -3.10 4.56
C LEU A 129 0.85 -4.08 5.53
N GLU A 130 1.26 -5.33 5.49
CA GLU A 130 0.92 -6.35 6.47
C GLU A 130 2.17 -6.80 7.21
N TYR A 131 2.13 -6.71 8.53
CA TYR A 131 3.08 -7.32 9.45
C TYR A 131 2.38 -8.50 10.14
N TYR A 132 2.70 -9.72 9.77
CA TYR A 132 2.10 -10.93 10.32
C TYR A 132 3.12 -11.73 11.12
N VAL A 133 2.76 -12.06 12.35
CA VAL A 133 3.55 -12.88 13.28
C VAL A 133 2.84 -14.22 13.43
N GLY A 134 3.48 -15.26 12.91
CA GLY A 134 3.03 -16.63 13.04
C GLY A 134 3.97 -17.45 13.91
N ARG A 135 3.58 -18.68 14.21
CA ARG A 135 4.40 -19.63 15.00
C ARG A 135 5.77 -19.92 14.38
N TYR A 136 5.87 -19.87 13.04
CA TYR A 136 7.07 -20.27 12.30
C TYR A 136 7.99 -19.11 11.92
N GLY A 137 7.55 -17.89 12.17
CA GLY A 137 8.29 -16.70 11.75
C GLY A 137 7.41 -15.48 11.60
N VAL A 138 8.07 -14.41 11.15
CA VAL A 138 7.43 -13.13 10.86
C VAL A 138 7.43 -12.92 9.36
N PHE A 139 6.29 -12.48 8.83
CA PHE A 139 6.06 -12.26 7.42
C PHE A 139 5.62 -10.83 7.21
N TYR A 140 6.20 -10.20 6.21
CA TYR A 140 5.94 -8.81 5.84
C TYR A 140 5.50 -8.81 4.38
N THR A 141 4.38 -8.15 4.11
CA THR A 141 3.88 -7.99 2.74
C THR A 141 3.52 -6.54 2.50
N HIS A 142 4.16 -5.89 1.54
CA HIS A 142 3.87 -4.52 1.16
C HIS A 142 3.47 -4.46 -0.31
N VAL A 143 2.33 -3.84 -0.60
CA VAL A 143 1.94 -3.45 -1.96
C VAL A 143 2.28 -1.98 -2.16
N ASP A 144 3.23 -1.69 -3.05
CA ASP A 144 3.71 -0.33 -3.34
C ASP A 144 2.70 0.48 -4.15
N ARG A 145 2.96 1.78 -4.36
CA ARG A 145 2.04 2.65 -5.14
C ARG A 145 1.85 2.20 -6.58
N PHE A 146 2.76 1.38 -7.10
CA PHE A 146 2.69 0.79 -8.44
C PHE A 146 2.00 -0.57 -8.43
N GLY A 147 1.48 -1.03 -7.29
CA GLY A 147 0.82 -2.33 -7.12
C GLY A 147 1.78 -3.51 -7.13
N GLN A 148 3.08 -3.31 -6.92
CA GLN A 148 4.04 -4.41 -6.80
C GLN A 148 4.09 -4.90 -5.36
N GLU A 149 4.06 -6.22 -5.21
CA GLU A 149 4.08 -6.88 -3.92
C GLU A 149 5.52 -7.21 -3.52
N HIS A 150 5.97 -6.64 -2.41
CA HIS A 150 7.27 -6.87 -1.79
C HIS A 150 7.06 -7.74 -0.56
N LYS A 151 7.78 -8.88 -0.50
CA LYS A 151 7.67 -9.86 0.58
C LYS A 151 8.99 -10.06 1.28
N PHE A 152 8.91 -10.16 2.60
CA PHE A 152 10.04 -10.55 3.42
C PHE A 152 9.60 -11.54 4.49
N GLU A 153 10.46 -12.50 4.79
CA GLU A 153 10.18 -13.56 5.76
C GLU A 153 11.38 -13.78 6.68
N ILE A 154 11.13 -13.74 7.99
CA ILE A 154 12.08 -14.09 9.03
C ILE A 154 11.66 -15.43 9.61
N LYS A 155 12.23 -16.51 9.07
CA LYS A 155 12.01 -17.86 9.59
C LYS A 155 12.70 -18.05 10.92
N GLU A 156 12.03 -18.74 11.82
CA GLU A 156 12.67 -19.21 13.04
C GLU A 156 13.61 -20.38 12.70
N LYS A 157 14.91 -20.23 12.97
CA LYS A 157 15.78 -21.41 13.06
C LYS A 157 15.37 -22.13 14.34
N TYR A 158 14.74 -23.29 14.19
CA TYR A 158 14.56 -24.23 15.29
C TYR A 158 15.89 -24.33 16.05
N ARG A 159 15.92 -23.81 17.28
CA ARG A 159 16.98 -24.15 18.23
C ARG A 159 16.78 -25.64 18.48
N GLN A 160 17.64 -26.46 17.86
CA GLN A 160 17.71 -27.88 18.20
C GLN A 160 17.96 -27.93 19.71
N VAL A 161 16.95 -28.44 20.44
CA VAL A 161 17.05 -28.76 21.86
C VAL A 161 17.93 -29.97 22.01
#